data_AF-A0A929W9P2-F1
#
_entry.id   AF-A0A929W9P2-F1
#
_cell.length_a   1.000
_cell.length_b   1.000
_cell.length_c   1.000
_cell.angle_alpha   90.00
_cell.angle_beta   90.00
_cell.angle_gamma   90.00
#
_symmetry.space_group_name_H-M   'P 1'
#
loop_
_entity.id
_entity.type
_entity.pdbx_description
1 polymer ?
#
loop_
_entity_poly.entity_id
_entity_poly.type
_entity_poly.pdbx_seq_one_letter_code
_entity_poly.pdbx_strand_id
1 'polypeptide(L)'
;MNVSDQTLHQIERALKKTTEKCGPESGEPRLTDLYILVTQDSGEIRVLDDDDNEITRCVVEEWIDNTDEDFYTEIQPVLKSCIHKLREPIEAMHILRPFSLVLIDEEHTNIAELYLVDDDTLIIDHRLMEGLAEDLDEFWNKLAAE
;
A
#
# COMPACT_ATOMS: atom_id res chain seq x y z
N MET A 1 -9.87 -6.56 -9.96
CA MET A 1 -10.49 -5.26 -10.34
C MET A 1 -9.72 -4.54 -11.46
N ASN A 2 -10.40 -4.10 -12.53
CA ASN A 2 -9.89 -3.09 -13.46
C ASN A 2 -10.38 -1.71 -12.98
N VAL A 3 -9.45 -0.83 -12.59
CA VAL A 3 -9.74 0.54 -12.11
C VAL A 3 -9.37 1.56 -13.17
N SER A 4 -10.08 2.70 -13.21
CA SER A 4 -9.74 3.77 -14.15
C SER A 4 -8.46 4.52 -13.75
N ASP A 5 -7.87 5.20 -14.74
CA ASP A 5 -6.75 6.13 -14.51
C ASP A 5 -7.13 7.26 -13.52
N GLN A 6 -8.42 7.64 -13.48
CA GLN A 6 -8.92 8.63 -12.54
C GLN A 6 -8.84 8.12 -11.10
N THR A 7 -9.27 6.89 -10.84
CA THR A 7 -9.15 6.23 -9.53
C THR A 7 -7.70 6.14 -9.08
N LEU A 8 -6.81 5.68 -9.96
CA LEU A 8 -5.37 5.63 -9.68
C LEU A 8 -4.82 7.02 -9.30
N HIS A 9 -5.15 8.05 -10.08
CA HIS A 9 -4.68 9.40 -9.80
C HIS A 9 -5.21 9.97 -8.48
N GLN A 10 -6.45 9.66 -8.11
CA GLN A 10 -7.03 10.07 -6.83
C GLN A 10 -6.31 9.43 -5.63
N ILE A 11 -6.04 8.12 -5.70
CA ILE A 11 -5.31 7.39 -4.67
C ILE A 11 -3.87 7.92 -4.57
N GLU A 12 -3.18 8.07 -5.71
CA GLU A 12 -1.83 8.64 -5.75
C GLU A 12 -1.77 10.04 -5.14
N ARG A 13 -2.75 10.90 -5.43
CA ARG A 13 -2.82 12.24 -4.84
C ARG A 13 -3.02 12.21 -3.32
N ALA A 14 -3.83 11.28 -2.81
CA ALA A 14 -4.03 11.11 -1.38
C ALA A 14 -2.73 10.65 -0.70
N LEU A 15 -2.09 9.60 -1.22
CA LEU A 15 -0.81 9.11 -0.72
C LEU A 15 0.27 10.17 -0.77
N LYS A 16 0.39 10.92 -1.87
CA LYS A 16 1.33 12.04 -1.96
C LYS A 16 1.08 13.08 -0.87
N LYS A 17 -0.17 13.44 -0.61
CA LYS A 17 -0.52 14.37 0.47
C LYS A 17 -0.17 13.82 1.86
N THR A 18 -0.26 12.50 2.07
CA THR A 18 0.27 11.84 3.27
C THR A 18 1.77 12.06 3.39
N THR A 19 2.55 11.82 2.32
CA THR A 19 4.01 12.04 2.35
C THR A 19 4.40 13.48 2.68
N GLU A 20 3.64 14.46 2.18
CA GLU A 20 3.86 15.88 2.49
C GLU A 20 3.57 16.18 3.96
N LYS A 21 2.49 15.62 4.52
CA LYS A 21 2.10 15.78 5.93
C LYS A 21 3.00 15.03 6.92
N CYS A 22 3.69 13.99 6.44
CA CYS A 22 4.68 13.23 7.20
C CYS A 22 6.12 13.66 6.84
N GLY A 23 6.29 14.80 6.16
CA GLY A 23 7.61 15.31 5.77
C GLY A 23 8.41 15.89 6.95
N PRO A 24 9.68 16.26 6.73
CA PRO A 24 10.57 16.79 7.78
C PRO A 24 10.10 18.13 8.38
N GLU A 25 9.20 18.84 7.70
CA GLU A 25 8.58 20.07 8.23
C GLU A 25 7.64 19.80 9.42
N SER A 26 7.35 18.52 9.70
CA SER A 26 6.43 18.07 10.76
C SER A 26 7.03 18.10 12.17
N GLY A 27 8.31 18.43 12.32
CA GLY A 27 9.01 18.46 13.60
C GLY A 27 9.85 17.21 13.84
N GLU A 28 9.73 16.62 15.02
CA GLU A 28 10.47 15.39 15.38
C GLU A 28 9.99 14.18 14.56
N PRO A 29 10.88 13.22 14.25
CA PRO A 29 10.51 12.03 13.50
C PRO A 29 9.50 11.20 14.29
N ARG A 30 8.43 10.79 13.62
CA ARG A 30 7.33 10.03 14.26
C ARG A 30 7.69 8.55 14.35
N LEU A 31 7.33 7.89 15.45
CA LEU A 31 7.34 6.44 15.54
C LEU A 31 5.90 5.97 15.34
N THR A 32 5.53 5.59 14.12
CA THR A 32 4.17 5.17 13.78
C THR A 32 4.19 4.29 12.53
N ASP A 33 3.28 3.33 12.49
CA ASP A 33 2.86 2.72 11.22
C ASP A 33 1.79 3.60 10.55
N LEU A 34 1.54 3.39 9.27
CA LEU A 34 0.48 4.08 8.54
C LEU A 34 -0.61 3.11 8.15
N TYR A 35 -1.84 3.39 8.59
CA TYR A 35 -2.99 2.54 8.33
C TYR A 35 -3.84 3.15 7.22
N ILE A 36 -4.06 2.38 6.15
CA ILE A 36 -4.94 2.72 5.04
C ILE A 36 -6.27 2.02 5.32
N LEU A 37 -7.21 2.76 5.91
CA LEU A 37 -8.58 2.31 6.15
C LEU A 37 -9.39 2.49 4.88
N VAL A 38 -10.02 1.42 4.41
CA VAL A 38 -10.93 1.45 3.26
C VAL A 38 -12.30 0.99 3.68
N THR A 39 -13.29 1.85 3.48
CA THR A 39 -14.70 1.53 3.74
C THR A 39 -15.35 1.11 2.43
N GLN A 40 -15.71 -0.17 2.31
CA GLN A 40 -16.22 -0.76 1.06
C GLN A 40 -17.52 -0.11 0.60
N ASP A 41 -18.43 0.20 1.53
CA ASP A 41 -19.76 0.72 1.22
C ASP A 41 -19.73 2.11 0.55
N SER A 42 -18.78 2.95 0.96
CA SER A 42 -18.70 4.37 0.64
C SER A 42 -17.51 4.71 -0.24
N GLY A 43 -16.63 3.73 -0.51
CA GLY A 43 -15.38 3.93 -1.24
C GLY A 43 -14.42 4.91 -0.55
N GLU A 44 -14.62 5.22 0.73
CA GLU A 44 -13.75 6.14 1.47
C GLU A 44 -12.41 5.47 1.76
N ILE A 45 -11.33 6.18 1.50
CA ILE A 45 -9.98 5.80 1.91
C ILE A 45 -9.47 6.86 2.90
N ARG A 46 -9.05 6.41 4.08
CA ARG A 46 -8.44 7.26 5.10
C ARG A 46 -7.03 6.73 5.42
N VAL A 47 -6.07 7.63 5.56
CA VAL A 47 -4.74 7.30 6.06
C VAL A 47 -4.64 7.78 7.49
N LEU A 48 -4.35 6.87 8.41
CA LEU A 48 -4.28 7.11 9.85
C LEU A 48 -2.87 6.82 10.38
N ASP A 49 -2.50 7.43 11.50
CA ASP A 49 -1.39 6.97 12.34
C ASP A 49 -1.85 5.90 13.35
N ASP A 50 -0.94 5.40 14.16
CA ASP A 50 -1.17 4.34 15.17
C ASP A 50 -2.07 4.77 16.34
N ASP A 51 -2.20 6.08 16.56
CA ASP A 51 -3.14 6.69 17.51
C ASP A 51 -4.52 6.99 16.88
N ASP A 52 -4.84 6.40 15.72
CA ASP A 52 -6.07 6.59 14.94
C ASP A 52 -6.31 8.04 14.45
N ASN A 53 -5.27 8.91 14.45
CA ASN A 53 -5.42 10.26 13.94
C ASN A 53 -5.39 10.28 12.42
N GLU A 54 -6.36 10.95 11.82
CA GLU A 54 -6.44 11.04 10.37
C GLU A 54 -5.39 12.00 9.79
N ILE A 55 -4.55 11.47 8.91
CA ILE A 55 -3.59 12.21 8.12
C ILE A 55 -4.27 12.73 6.85
N THR A 56 -4.94 11.87 6.09
CA THR A 56 -5.63 12.29 4.86
C THR A 56 -6.84 11.43 4.57
N ARG A 57 -7.70 11.93 3.67
CA ARG A 57 -8.84 11.18 3.14
C ARG A 57 -9.04 11.44 1.65
N CYS A 58 -9.60 10.45 0.95
CA CYS A 58 -10.22 10.61 -0.35
C CYS A 58 -11.40 9.64 -0.51
N VAL A 59 -12.18 9.82 -1.57
CA VAL A 59 -13.28 8.91 -1.92
C VAL A 59 -13.01 8.41 -3.33
N VAL A 60 -13.03 7.09 -3.50
CA VAL A 60 -12.96 6.42 -4.80
C VAL A 60 -14.39 6.14 -5.26
N GLU A 61 -14.88 6.97 -6.18
CA GLU A 61 -16.26 6.90 -6.65
C GLU A 61 -16.62 5.53 -7.26
N GLU A 62 -15.64 4.84 -7.86
CA GLU A 62 -15.82 3.51 -8.45
C GLU A 62 -16.04 2.40 -7.42
N TRP A 63 -15.72 2.65 -6.14
CA TRP A 63 -15.87 1.67 -5.07
C TRP A 63 -17.16 1.85 -4.27
N ILE A 64 -17.89 2.95 -4.49
CA ILE A 64 -19.16 3.21 -3.80
C ILE A 64 -20.16 2.09 -4.11
N ASP A 65 -20.89 1.65 -3.08
CA ASP A 65 -21.88 0.56 -3.15
C ASP A 65 -21.30 -0.77 -3.66
N ASN A 66 -19.98 -0.98 -3.57
CA ASN A 66 -19.38 -2.27 -3.89
C ASN A 66 -19.85 -3.32 -2.85
N THR A 67 -20.24 -4.50 -3.34
CA THR A 67 -20.74 -5.60 -2.49
C THR A 67 -19.99 -6.91 -2.75
N ASP A 68 -18.84 -6.84 -3.42
CA ASP A 68 -18.03 -8.00 -3.76
C ASP A 68 -17.34 -8.54 -2.49
N GLU A 69 -17.50 -9.83 -2.19
CA GLU A 69 -16.86 -10.45 -1.03
C GLU A 69 -15.32 -10.40 -1.11
N ASP A 70 -14.78 -10.40 -2.32
CA ASP A 70 -13.34 -10.36 -2.59
C ASP A 70 -12.76 -8.94 -2.66
N PHE A 71 -13.54 -7.89 -2.36
CA PHE A 71 -13.15 -6.48 -2.53
C PHE A 71 -11.77 -6.16 -1.94
N TYR A 72 -11.54 -6.49 -0.67
CA TYR A 72 -10.27 -6.23 0.00
C TYR A 72 -9.09 -6.99 -0.60
N THR A 73 -9.32 -8.14 -1.24
CA THR A 73 -8.30 -8.87 -2.01
C THR A 73 -8.02 -8.17 -3.34
N GLU A 74 -9.07 -7.67 -4.01
CA GLU A 74 -8.98 -7.04 -5.32
C GLU A 74 -8.32 -5.65 -5.31
N ILE A 75 -8.47 -4.86 -4.23
CA ILE A 75 -7.90 -3.51 -4.14
C ILE A 75 -6.41 -3.51 -3.74
N GLN A 76 -5.90 -4.58 -3.12
CA GLN A 76 -4.49 -4.69 -2.74
C GLN A 76 -3.51 -4.42 -3.89
N PRO A 77 -3.63 -5.05 -5.08
CA PRO A 77 -2.74 -4.76 -6.19
C PRO A 77 -2.84 -3.31 -6.68
N VAL A 78 -4.02 -2.69 -6.58
CA VAL A 78 -4.23 -1.28 -6.93
C VAL A 78 -3.47 -0.36 -5.96
N LEU A 79 -3.66 -0.57 -4.66
CA LEU A 79 -2.98 0.21 -3.62
C LEU A 79 -1.45 0.02 -3.69
N LYS A 80 -0.98 -1.23 -3.86
CA LYS A 80 0.45 -1.55 -4.02
C LYS A 80 1.05 -0.86 -5.24
N SER A 81 0.34 -0.81 -6.36
CA SER A 81 0.78 -0.07 -7.56
C SER A 81 0.94 1.42 -7.30
N CYS A 82 -0.03 2.06 -6.65
CA CYS A 82 0.04 3.48 -6.28
C CYS A 82 1.17 3.78 -5.28
N ILE A 83 1.35 2.92 -4.27
CA ILE A 83 2.45 3.02 -3.30
C ILE A 83 3.80 2.89 -4.00
N HIS A 84 3.95 1.92 -4.91
CA HIS A 84 5.20 1.70 -5.63
C HIS A 84 5.61 2.91 -6.49
N LYS A 85 4.65 3.59 -7.15
CA LYS A 85 4.90 4.84 -7.88
C LYS A 85 5.36 5.99 -6.97
N LEU A 86 4.99 5.95 -5.69
CA LEU A 86 5.32 6.95 -4.68
C LEU A 86 6.37 6.44 -3.67
N ARG A 87 7.13 5.39 -4.01
CA ARG A 87 8.13 4.80 -3.10
C ARG A 87 9.13 5.83 -2.58
N GLU A 88 9.66 6.69 -3.46
CA GLU A 88 10.70 7.65 -3.11
C GLU A 88 10.20 8.69 -2.09
N PRO A 89 9.06 9.37 -2.31
CA PRO A 89 8.52 10.27 -1.30
C PRO A 89 8.04 9.55 -0.02
N ILE A 90 7.59 8.29 -0.11
CA ILE A 90 7.21 7.48 1.06
C ILE A 90 8.43 7.16 1.93
N GLU A 91 9.52 6.68 1.34
CA GLU A 91 10.76 6.35 2.05
C GLU A 91 11.48 7.59 2.61
N ALA A 92 11.20 8.77 2.02
CA ALA A 92 11.71 10.07 2.48
C ALA A 92 10.86 10.72 3.59
N MET A 93 9.76 10.08 4.02
CA MET A 93 8.97 10.58 5.16
C MET A 93 9.82 10.65 6.43
N HIS A 94 9.49 11.60 7.30
CA HIS A 94 10.13 11.79 8.61
C HIS A 94 9.52 10.85 9.65
N ILE A 95 9.50 9.56 9.34
CA ILE A 95 9.02 8.46 10.19
C ILE A 95 10.22 7.56 10.51
N LEU A 96 10.33 7.13 11.77
CA LEU A 96 11.37 6.22 12.22
C LEU A 96 11.17 4.84 11.58
N ARG A 97 12.28 4.27 11.11
CA ARG A 97 12.30 2.95 10.48
C ARG A 97 12.52 1.85 11.52
N PRO A 98 11.99 0.64 11.29
CA PRO A 98 11.09 0.30 10.20
C PRO A 98 9.66 0.81 10.45
N PHE A 99 8.95 1.14 9.37
CA PHE A 99 7.50 1.40 9.43
C PHE A 99 6.79 0.77 8.24
N SER A 100 5.52 0.45 8.41
CA SER A 100 4.70 -0.25 7.41
C SER A 100 3.52 0.60 6.97
N LEU A 101 3.02 0.30 5.76
CA LEU A 101 1.71 0.75 5.27
C LEU A 101 0.79 -0.47 5.31
N VAL A 102 -0.24 -0.42 6.15
CA VAL A 102 -1.14 -1.56 6.42
C VAL A 102 -2.55 -1.25 5.93
N LEU A 103 -3.15 -2.15 5.16
CA LEU A 103 -4.57 -2.10 4.79
C LEU A 103 -5.42 -2.60 5.95
N ILE A 104 -6.41 -1.80 6.36
CA ILE A 104 -7.40 -2.16 7.37
C ILE A 104 -8.82 -1.96 6.85
N ASP A 105 -9.76 -2.71 7.41
CA ASP A 105 -11.19 -2.54 7.17
C ASP A 105 -11.83 -1.52 8.14
N GLU A 106 -13.15 -1.35 8.02
CA GLU A 106 -13.95 -0.46 8.87
C GLU A 106 -14.01 -0.87 10.35
N GLU A 107 -13.70 -2.13 10.67
CA GLU A 107 -13.58 -2.65 12.03
C GLU A 107 -12.15 -2.49 12.60
N HIS A 108 -11.26 -1.81 11.86
CA HIS A 108 -9.83 -1.69 12.15
C HIS A 108 -9.10 -3.05 12.20
N THR A 109 -9.61 -4.04 11.47
CA THR A 109 -8.95 -5.34 11.32
C THR A 109 -7.86 -5.25 10.26
N ASN A 110 -6.66 -5.73 10.59
CA ASN A 110 -5.55 -5.81 9.65
C ASN A 110 -5.85 -6.85 8.55
N ILE A 111 -5.96 -6.37 7.31
CA ILE A 111 -6.20 -7.19 6.13
C ILE A 111 -4.88 -7.63 5.50
N ALA A 112 -3.98 -6.66 5.24
CA ALA A 112 -2.73 -6.93 4.56
C ALA A 112 -1.67 -5.86 4.82
N GLU A 113 -0.42 -6.26 4.97
CA GLU A 113 0.72 -5.36 4.84
C GLU A 113 0.94 -5.04 3.34
N LEU A 114 0.86 -3.76 3.00
CA LEU A 114 0.98 -3.30 1.61
C LEU A 114 2.42 -2.97 1.24
N TYR A 115 3.18 -2.39 2.17
CA TYR A 115 4.57 -1.99 1.97
C TYR A 115 5.30 -1.88 3.30
N LEU A 116 6.57 -2.27 3.32
CA LEU A 116 7.46 -2.16 4.47
C LEU A 116 8.65 -1.27 4.10
N VAL A 117 8.87 -0.23 4.89
CA VAL A 117 10.05 0.63 4.80
C VAL A 117 11.00 0.23 5.91
N ASP A 118 12.10 -0.41 5.53
CA ASP A 118 13.18 -0.81 6.42
C ASP A 118 14.54 -0.44 5.79
N ASP A 119 15.59 -0.30 6.60
CA ASP A 119 16.93 0.01 6.13
C ASP A 119 17.58 -1.19 5.38
N ASP A 120 17.07 -2.39 5.61
CA ASP A 120 17.54 -3.66 5.03
C ASP A 120 16.63 -4.22 3.93
N THR A 121 15.62 -3.48 3.45
CA THR A 121 14.75 -3.96 2.37
C THR A 121 15.59 -4.15 1.09
N LEU A 122 16.01 -5.39 0.82
CA LEU A 122 16.53 -5.80 -0.48
C LEU A 122 15.45 -5.50 -1.51
N ILE A 123 15.64 -4.40 -2.24
CA ILE A 123 14.73 -3.97 -3.30
C ILE A 123 14.80 -5.04 -4.40
N ILE A 124 13.86 -5.98 -4.38
CA ILE A 124 13.60 -6.86 -5.51
C ILE A 124 12.96 -5.96 -6.57
N ASP A 125 13.79 -5.45 -7.47
CA ASP A 125 13.38 -4.72 -8.67
C ASP A 125 12.31 -5.54 -9.41
N HIS A 126 11.34 -4.89 -10.06
CA HIS A 126 10.31 -5.59 -10.85
C HIS A 126 10.95 -6.47 -11.95
N ARG A 127 12.15 -6.10 -12.44
CA ARG A 127 12.96 -6.91 -13.35
C ARG A 127 13.53 -8.21 -12.75
N LEU A 128 13.56 -8.32 -11.43
CA LEU A 128 14.04 -9.49 -10.69
C LEU A 128 12.89 -10.48 -10.42
N MET A 129 11.63 -10.02 -10.51
CA MET A 129 10.44 -10.88 -10.49
C MET A 129 10.00 -11.33 -11.89
N GLU A 130 10.34 -10.59 -12.94
CA GLU A 130 10.19 -11.08 -14.33
C GLU A 130 11.11 -12.29 -14.55
N GLY A 131 10.52 -13.45 -14.82
CA GLY A 131 11.23 -14.72 -15.03
C GLY A 131 11.43 -15.55 -13.76
N LEU A 132 11.18 -15.01 -12.57
CA LEU A 132 11.37 -15.76 -11.31
C LEU A 132 10.42 -16.95 -11.19
N ALA A 133 9.19 -16.82 -11.70
CA ALA A 133 8.24 -17.93 -11.75
C ALA A 133 8.72 -19.05 -12.69
N GLU A 134 9.27 -18.69 -13.85
CA GLU A 134 9.80 -19.63 -14.84
C GLU A 134 11.07 -20.31 -14.32
N ASP A 135 11.96 -19.57 -13.66
CA ASP A 135 13.18 -20.08 -13.03
C ASP A 135 12.86 -21.01 -11.84
N LEU A 136 11.83 -20.70 -11.05
CA LEU A 136 11.34 -21.57 -9.98
C LEU A 136 10.76 -22.87 -10.57
N ASP A 137 9.93 -22.79 -11.60
CA ASP A 137 9.38 -23.99 -12.27
C ASP A 137 10.50 -24.85 -12.87
N GLU A 138 11.53 -24.26 -13.47
CA GLU A 138 12.68 -25.00 -13.99
C GLU A 138 13.49 -25.68 -12.87
N PHE A 139 13.65 -25.00 -11.73
CA PHE A 139 14.30 -25.55 -10.55
C PHE A 139 13.53 -26.76 -9.98
N TRP A 140 12.21 -26.66 -9.83
CA TRP A 140 11.36 -27.76 -9.36
C TRP A 140 11.38 -28.95 -10.32
N ASN A 141 11.38 -28.71 -11.63
CA ASN A 141 11.45 -29.77 -12.64
C ASN A 141 12.80 -30.49 -12.64
N LYS A 142 13.91 -29.78 -12.42
CA LYS A 142 15.24 -30.39 -12.25
C LYS A 142 15.32 -31.25 -10.99
N LEU A 143 14.75 -30.76 -9.88
CA LEU A 143 14.73 -31.49 -8.62
C LEU A 143 13.87 -32.78 -8.70
N ALA A 144 12.77 -32.75 -9.44
CA ALA A 144 11.90 -33.91 -9.66
C ALA A 144 12.46 -34.93 -10.67
N ALA A 145 13.50 -34.56 -11.41
CA ALA A 145 14.17 -35.40 -12.41
C ALA A 145 15.43 -36.11 -11.87
N GLU A 146 15.82 -35.84 -10.63
CA GLU A 146 16.76 -36.66 -9.84
C GLU A 146 16.01 -37.73 -9.01
#